data_AF-A0AAD2DJI2-F1
#
_entry.id   AF-A0AAD2DJI2-F1
#
_cell.length_a   1.000
_cell.length_b   1.000
_cell.length_c   1.000
_cell.angle_alpha   90.00
_cell.angle_beta   90.00
_cell.angle_gamma   90.00
#
_symmetry.space_group_name_H-M   'P 1'
#
loop_
_entity.id
_entity.type
_entity.pdbx_description
1 polymer ?
#
loop_
_entity_poly.entity_id
_entity_poly.type
_entity_poly.pdbx_seq_one_letter_code
_entity_poly.pdbx_strand_id
1 'polypeptide(L)'
;MASPAVVLTAEGSLVRPNAVKSVHFCPATEKFTLREYRDITSNMGLPMGSVYPIRDENGNLLVTEYGLCTYKDHQTLSMQAVPENAAPGQLPRTVDVIVEDDLVDSCKPGDRLAIVGIYKALPGKSKGSVNGVFRLLCVCLIVYSLFLLRSIKYSLKLVYQFCTTILIANNVSLLNKMTHNLQYSNEDMKNIIKISERDDAFDVLANSLAPSIYGHLWIKKEVILLMLGGTEKNLKNGTHLRGCKHYRRRCKIRSPCCNEVYDCRHCHNEATSLFRNIFDWHEMVWYDVKQDICSVCDAEQPIDKGQFHCDDCGICRVGSHVNFFHYKKCGMQLLFGVTSLLLCL
;
A
#
# COMPACT_ATOMS: atom_id res chain seq x y z
N MET A 1 -22.93 -10.73 -19.99
CA MET A 1 -22.43 -10.45 -18.62
C MET A 1 -21.34 -9.41 -18.75
N ALA A 2 -21.52 -8.22 -18.17
CA ALA A 2 -20.52 -7.16 -18.24
C ALA A 2 -19.39 -7.45 -17.25
N SER A 3 -18.14 -7.33 -17.68
CA SER A 3 -16.96 -7.46 -16.81
C SER A 3 -16.94 -6.35 -15.77
N PRO A 4 -16.53 -6.62 -14.52
CA PRO A 4 -16.44 -5.59 -13.50
C PRO A 4 -15.43 -4.50 -13.90
N ALA A 5 -15.75 -3.23 -13.61
CA ALA A 5 -14.86 -2.11 -13.87
C ALA A 5 -13.59 -2.25 -13.02
N VAL A 6 -12.45 -2.44 -13.68
CA VAL A 6 -11.13 -2.58 -13.05
C VAL A 6 -10.54 -1.20 -12.80
N VAL A 7 -10.14 -0.93 -11.57
CA VAL A 7 -9.58 0.36 -11.14
C VAL A 7 -8.36 0.13 -10.27
N LEU A 8 -7.42 1.07 -10.27
CA LEU A 8 -6.22 1.05 -9.41
C LEU A 8 -6.46 1.92 -8.18
N THR A 9 -6.05 1.46 -7.01
CA THR A 9 -5.94 2.32 -5.82
C THR A 9 -4.70 3.21 -5.94
N ALA A 10 -4.90 4.51 -5.86
CA ALA A 10 -3.80 5.47 -5.91
C ALA A 10 -3.33 5.85 -4.50
N GLU A 11 -4.28 6.12 -3.60
CA GLU A 11 -3.99 6.59 -2.26
C GLU A 11 -5.10 6.17 -1.30
N GLY A 12 -4.73 5.85 -0.06
CA GLY A 12 -5.66 5.58 1.03
C GLY A 12 -5.43 6.57 2.16
N SER A 13 -6.51 7.15 2.67
CA SER A 13 -6.45 7.99 3.86
C SER A 13 -6.13 7.16 5.11
N LEU A 14 -5.69 7.84 6.16
CA LEU A 14 -5.67 7.29 7.51
C LEU A 14 -7.08 6.83 7.91
N VAL A 15 -7.15 5.70 8.61
CA VAL A 15 -8.38 5.19 9.20
C VAL A 15 -8.76 6.06 10.39
N ARG A 16 -10.03 6.43 10.48
CA ARG A 16 -10.56 7.23 11.58
C ARG A 16 -11.85 6.62 12.12
N PRO A 17 -12.04 6.56 13.45
CA PRO A 17 -13.29 6.12 14.03
C PRO A 17 -14.37 7.20 13.83
N ASN A 18 -15.56 6.78 13.46
CA ASN A 18 -16.74 7.62 13.30
C ASN A 18 -17.80 7.18 14.33
N ALA A 19 -18.31 8.12 15.12
CA ALA A 19 -19.30 7.81 16.16
C ALA A 19 -20.66 7.51 15.54
N VAL A 20 -21.23 6.34 15.85
CA VAL A 20 -22.56 5.93 15.39
C VAL A 20 -23.59 6.14 16.49
N LYS A 21 -23.23 5.80 17.73
CA LYS A 21 -24.12 5.92 18.89
C LYS A 21 -23.31 6.29 20.12
N SER A 22 -23.81 7.27 20.86
CA SER A 22 -23.28 7.61 22.18
C SER A 22 -24.27 7.27 23.28
N VAL A 23 -23.72 6.84 24.42
CA VAL A 23 -24.46 6.53 25.65
C VAL A 23 -24.00 7.49 26.73
N HIS A 24 -24.96 8.10 27.41
CA HIS A 24 -24.71 9.09 28.44
C HIS A 24 -25.43 8.70 29.71
N PHE A 25 -24.75 8.77 30.84
CA PHE A 25 -25.30 8.47 32.15
C PHE A 25 -25.52 9.76 32.94
N CYS A 26 -26.67 9.85 33.62
CA CYS A 26 -26.97 10.93 34.54
C CYS A 26 -26.84 10.44 35.99
N PRO A 27 -25.85 10.91 36.78
CA PRO A 27 -25.70 10.48 38.17
C PRO A 27 -26.86 10.88 39.09
N ALA A 28 -27.60 11.95 38.76
CA ALA A 28 -28.69 12.45 39.59
C ALA A 28 -30.01 11.69 39.39
N THR A 29 -30.23 11.13 38.20
CA THR A 29 -31.47 10.41 37.86
C THR A 29 -31.26 8.90 37.66
N GLU A 30 -30.00 8.44 37.69
CA GLU A 30 -29.57 7.06 37.43
C GLU A 30 -30.06 6.50 36.09
N LYS A 31 -30.29 7.38 35.11
CA LYS A 31 -30.80 7.01 33.78
C LYS A 31 -29.74 7.15 32.71
N PHE A 32 -29.83 6.26 31.72
CA PHE A 32 -29.04 6.30 30.50
C PHE A 32 -29.82 6.98 29.36
N THR A 33 -29.18 7.95 28.72
CA THR A 33 -29.68 8.64 27.54
C THR A 33 -28.85 8.23 26.34
N LEU A 34 -29.50 7.80 25.26
CA LEU A 34 -28.85 7.35 24.05
C LEU A 34 -29.02 8.36 22.92
N ARG A 35 -27.94 8.64 22.19
CA ARG A 35 -27.97 9.51 21.02
C ARG A 35 -27.32 8.82 19.84
N GLU A 36 -28.09 8.58 18.79
CA GLU A 36 -27.56 8.15 17.49
C GLU A 36 -27.02 9.35 16.72
N TYR A 37 -25.99 9.12 15.92
CA TYR A 37 -25.42 10.08 15.00
C TYR A 37 -25.56 9.55 13.58
N ARG A 38 -25.93 10.44 12.66
CA ARG A 38 -26.05 10.14 11.24
C ARG A 38 -25.34 11.25 10.47
N ASP A 39 -24.35 10.88 9.69
CA ASP A 39 -23.70 11.78 8.76
C ASP A 39 -24.30 11.64 7.36
N ILE A 40 -23.97 12.56 6.45
CA ILE A 40 -24.42 12.57 5.06
C ILE A 40 -23.96 11.34 4.27
N THR A 41 -22.93 10.65 4.74
CA THR A 41 -22.47 9.37 4.19
C THR A 41 -23.44 8.22 4.53
N SER A 42 -24.27 8.36 5.57
CA SER A 42 -25.23 7.33 5.97
C SER A 42 -26.28 7.05 4.87
N ASN A 43 -26.69 5.79 4.72
CA ASN A 43 -27.66 5.39 3.69
C ASN A 43 -29.10 5.83 3.98
N MET A 44 -29.44 6.06 5.25
CA MET A 44 -30.81 6.35 5.66
C MET A 44 -30.86 7.46 6.71
N GLY A 45 -31.89 8.30 6.61
CA GLY A 45 -32.14 9.41 7.53
C GLY A 45 -31.51 10.74 7.10
N LEU A 46 -31.93 11.81 7.78
CA LEU A 46 -31.31 13.12 7.65
C LEU A 46 -30.03 13.18 8.49
N PRO A 47 -29.01 13.94 8.04
CA PRO A 47 -27.82 14.16 8.85
C PRO A 47 -28.20 14.86 10.16
N MET A 48 -27.63 14.41 11.26
CA MET A 48 -27.86 14.97 12.59
C MET A 48 -26.61 15.71 13.07
N GLY A 49 -26.80 16.67 13.98
CA GLY A 49 -25.68 17.38 14.61
C GLY A 49 -24.74 16.42 15.35
N SER A 50 -23.44 16.67 15.26
CA SER A 50 -22.37 15.89 15.89
C SER A 50 -22.12 16.23 17.36
N VAL A 51 -22.94 17.09 17.95
CA VAL A 51 -22.75 17.58 19.32
C VAL A 51 -23.18 16.51 20.32
N TYR A 52 -22.34 16.29 21.33
CA TYR A 52 -22.65 15.42 22.45
C TYR A 52 -23.59 16.15 23.43
N PRO A 53 -24.71 15.53 23.85
CA PRO A 53 -25.59 16.12 24.85
C PRO A 53 -24.86 16.20 26.20
N ILE A 54 -24.81 17.40 26.78
CA ILE A 54 -24.13 17.65 28.06
C ILE A 54 -25.14 17.69 29.21
N ARG A 55 -26.42 17.97 28.91
CA ARG A 55 -27.49 18.08 29.90
C ARG A 55 -28.73 17.31 29.45
N ASP A 56 -29.43 16.76 30.44
CA ASP A 56 -30.74 16.14 30.26
C ASP A 56 -31.86 17.20 30.13
N GLU A 57 -33.08 16.78 29.80
CA GLU A 57 -34.27 17.65 29.71
C GLU A 57 -34.53 18.43 31.00
N ASN A 58 -34.16 17.86 32.15
CA ASN A 58 -34.28 18.47 33.47
C ASN A 58 -33.07 19.36 33.87
N GLY A 59 -32.10 19.55 32.96
CA GLY A 59 -30.93 20.40 33.19
C GLY A 59 -29.77 19.75 33.96
N ASN A 60 -29.91 18.49 34.37
CA ASN A 60 -28.88 17.70 35.04
C ASN A 60 -27.70 17.40 34.11
N LEU A 61 -26.49 17.29 34.65
CA LEU A 61 -25.28 16.98 33.88
C LEU A 61 -25.23 15.51 33.45
N LEU A 62 -24.87 15.30 32.19
CA LEU A 62 -24.67 14.00 31.58
C LEU A 62 -23.17 13.70 31.46
N VAL A 63 -22.78 12.49 31.82
CA VAL A 63 -21.42 11.96 31.64
C VAL A 63 -21.46 10.92 30.53
N THR A 64 -20.62 11.07 29.52
CA THR A 64 -20.55 10.12 28.41
C THR A 64 -19.80 8.86 28.83
N GLU A 65 -20.42 7.70 28.62
CA GLU A 65 -19.80 6.40 28.87
C GLU A 65 -19.21 5.83 27.59
N TYR A 66 -17.94 6.16 27.32
CA TYR A 66 -17.23 5.77 26.10
C TYR A 66 -17.19 4.25 25.87
N GLY A 67 -17.23 3.43 26.93
CA GLY A 67 -17.23 1.97 26.83
C GLY A 67 -18.53 1.37 26.28
N LEU A 68 -19.65 2.09 26.36
CA LEU A 68 -20.95 1.66 25.81
C LEU A 68 -21.28 2.35 24.48
N CYS A 69 -20.49 3.35 24.08
CA CYS A 69 -20.61 4.01 22.79
C CYS A 69 -20.20 3.06 21.65
N THR A 70 -20.85 3.19 20.50
CA THR A 70 -20.48 2.44 19.30
C THR A 70 -19.86 3.35 18.25
N TYR A 71 -18.74 2.90 17.72
CA TYR A 71 -17.96 3.55 16.69
C TYR A 71 -17.86 2.62 15.49
N LYS A 72 -17.75 3.19 14.30
CA LYS A 72 -17.47 2.49 13.05
C LYS A 72 -16.20 3.03 12.44
N ASP A 73 -15.37 2.17 11.87
CA ASP A 73 -14.19 2.63 11.16
C ASP A 73 -14.58 3.27 9.82
N HIS A 74 -13.88 4.34 9.47
CA HIS A 74 -14.10 5.09 8.24
C HIS A 74 -12.76 5.39 7.57
N GLN A 75 -12.69 5.06 6.28
CA GLN A 75 -11.54 5.33 5.43
C GLN A 75 -12.02 5.91 4.08
N THR A 76 -11.22 6.81 3.52
CA THR A 76 -11.44 7.33 2.17
C THR A 76 -10.29 6.89 1.28
N LEU A 77 -10.63 6.33 0.12
CA LEU A 77 -9.70 5.84 -0.88
C LEU A 77 -9.89 6.65 -2.15
N SER A 78 -8.78 7.05 -2.78
CA SER A 78 -8.79 7.68 -4.10
C SER A 78 -8.41 6.65 -5.14
N MET A 79 -9.33 6.40 -6.07
CA MET A 79 -9.21 5.38 -7.11
C MET A 79 -8.95 6.02 -8.47
N GLN A 80 -8.10 5.41 -9.27
CA GLN A 80 -7.70 5.90 -10.59
C GLN A 80 -8.00 4.87 -11.67
N ALA A 81 -8.58 5.33 -12.79
CA ALA A 81 -8.82 4.47 -13.95
C ALA A 81 -7.51 3.80 -14.43
N VAL A 82 -7.59 2.54 -14.83
CA VAL A 82 -6.42 1.83 -15.39
C VAL A 82 -5.89 2.59 -16.62
N PRO A 83 -4.58 2.87 -16.69
CA PRO A 83 -4.00 3.68 -17.77
C PRO A 83 -4.16 3.00 -19.14
N GLU A 84 -4.23 1.67 -19.15
CA GLU A 84 -4.42 0.83 -20.35
C GLU A 84 -5.73 1.14 -21.09
N ASN A 85 -6.77 1.55 -20.37
CA ASN A 85 -8.09 1.87 -20.94
C ASN A 85 -8.29 3.37 -21.19
N ALA A 86 -7.32 4.21 -20.80
CA ALA A 86 -7.42 5.65 -20.99
C ALA A 86 -7.14 6.03 -22.44
N ALA A 87 -7.90 7.00 -22.98
CA ALA A 87 -7.64 7.53 -24.31
C ALA A 87 -6.26 8.23 -24.34
N PRO A 88 -5.43 8.00 -25.38
CA PRO A 88 -4.11 8.60 -25.46
C PRO A 88 -4.22 10.13 -25.45
N GLY A 89 -3.39 10.77 -24.61
CA GLY A 89 -3.37 12.23 -24.45
C GLY A 89 -4.32 12.80 -23.38
N GLN A 90 -5.07 11.96 -22.64
CA GLN A 90 -5.85 12.39 -21.47
C GLN A 90 -5.24 11.89 -20.17
N LEU A 91 -5.31 12.72 -19.12
CA LEU A 91 -4.98 12.30 -17.77
C LEU A 91 -6.05 11.32 -17.25
N PRO A 92 -5.67 10.21 -16.59
CA PRO A 92 -6.62 9.27 -16.02
C PRO A 92 -7.50 9.96 -14.99
N ARG A 93 -8.80 9.62 -14.99
CA ARG A 93 -9.76 10.19 -14.04
C ARG A 93 -9.64 9.49 -12.69
N THR A 94 -9.89 10.27 -11.65
CA THR A 94 -9.94 9.80 -10.27
C THR A 94 -11.35 9.89 -9.71
N VAL A 95 -11.70 8.99 -8.79
CA VAL A 95 -12.96 8.96 -8.05
C VAL A 95 -12.66 8.63 -6.60
N ASP A 96 -13.28 9.36 -5.68
CA ASP A 96 -13.15 9.10 -4.25
C ASP A 96 -14.21 8.11 -3.76
N VAL A 97 -13.76 7.17 -2.95
CA VAL A 97 -14.57 6.06 -2.43
C VAL A 97 -14.43 6.03 -0.92
N ILE A 98 -15.56 5.99 -0.24
CA ILE A 98 -15.64 5.81 1.20
C ILE A 98 -15.87 4.34 1.49
N VAL A 99 -15.06 3.83 2.41
CA VAL A 99 -15.08 2.47 2.88
C VAL A 99 -15.30 2.52 4.40
N GLU A 100 -16.25 1.73 4.88
CA GLU A 100 -16.64 1.72 6.30
C GLU A 100 -16.51 0.29 6.87
N ASP A 101 -16.31 0.22 8.18
CA ASP A 101 -16.33 -1.01 8.98
C ASP A 101 -15.34 -2.08 8.46
N ASP A 102 -15.78 -3.33 8.28
CA ASP A 102 -14.96 -4.47 7.87
C ASP A 102 -14.21 -4.31 6.54
N LEU A 103 -14.62 -3.36 5.69
CA LEU A 103 -13.99 -3.15 4.39
C LEU A 103 -12.75 -2.26 4.48
N VAL A 104 -12.52 -1.60 5.63
CA VAL A 104 -11.35 -0.75 5.86
C VAL A 104 -10.07 -1.56 5.77
N ASP A 105 -9.03 -0.96 5.19
CA ASP A 105 -7.72 -1.61 4.96
C ASP A 105 -7.76 -2.88 4.09
N SER A 106 -8.85 -3.10 3.35
CA SER A 106 -9.00 -4.26 2.45
C SER A 106 -8.10 -4.21 1.21
N CYS A 107 -7.45 -3.07 0.93
CA CYS A 107 -6.61 -2.87 -0.23
C CYS A 107 -5.44 -1.92 0.03
N LYS A 108 -4.33 -2.14 -0.67
CA LYS A 108 -3.14 -1.29 -0.61
C LYS A 108 -3.05 -0.38 -1.82
N PRO A 109 -2.33 0.75 -1.75
CA PRO A 109 -2.01 1.54 -2.92
C PRO A 109 -1.29 0.69 -3.99
N GLY A 110 -1.76 0.78 -5.24
CA GLY A 110 -1.26 0.02 -6.39
C GLY A 110 -2.02 -1.26 -6.73
N ASP A 111 -2.99 -1.67 -5.90
CA ASP A 111 -3.80 -2.85 -6.15
C ASP A 111 -4.83 -2.62 -7.26
N ARG A 112 -5.07 -3.67 -8.07
CA ARG A 112 -6.19 -3.72 -9.03
C ARG A 112 -7.42 -4.26 -8.33
N LEU A 113 -8.47 -3.45 -8.31
CA LEU A 113 -9.69 -3.74 -7.56
C LEU A 113 -10.92 -3.50 -8.44
N ALA A 114 -11.97 -4.25 -8.13
CA ALA A 114 -13.34 -3.96 -8.54
C ALA A 114 -14.17 -3.67 -7.29
N ILE A 115 -14.78 -2.49 -7.24
CA ILE A 115 -15.61 -2.04 -6.12
C ILE A 115 -17.05 -1.89 -6.61
N VAL A 116 -17.98 -2.37 -5.78
CA VAL A 116 -19.42 -2.19 -5.99
C VAL A 116 -19.95 -1.37 -4.83
N GLY A 117 -20.75 -0.35 -5.13
CA GLY A 117 -21.18 0.61 -4.13
C GLY A 117 -22.29 1.54 -4.62
N ILE A 118 -22.79 2.37 -3.70
CA ILE A 118 -23.82 3.36 -3.96
C ILE A 118 -23.15 4.70 -4.26
N TYR A 119 -23.46 5.29 -5.41
CA TYR A 119 -22.95 6.60 -5.80
C TYR A 119 -23.80 7.72 -5.18
N LYS A 120 -23.18 8.64 -4.44
CA LYS A 120 -23.85 9.79 -3.81
C LYS A 120 -23.18 11.10 -4.19
N ALA A 121 -24.00 12.12 -4.44
CA ALA A 121 -23.54 13.50 -4.57
C ALA A 121 -23.68 14.21 -3.23
N LEU A 122 -22.59 14.80 -2.73
CA LEU A 122 -22.61 15.62 -1.53
C LEU A 122 -22.77 17.10 -1.93
N PRO A 123 -23.67 17.86 -1.27
CA PRO A 123 -23.80 19.29 -1.50
C PRO A 123 -22.53 20.00 -1.03
N GLY A 124 -22.04 20.94 -1.85
CA GLY A 124 -20.91 21.79 -1.50
C GLY A 124 -21.23 22.70 -0.32
N LYS A 125 -20.26 22.87 0.59
CA LYS A 125 -20.35 23.82 1.71
C LYS A 125 -20.09 25.24 1.21
N SER A 126 -21.09 25.91 0.62
CA SER A 126 -21.06 27.36 0.44
C SER A 126 -21.88 28.06 1.53
N LYS A 127 -21.33 29.13 2.10
CA LYS A 127 -21.99 29.90 3.16
C LYS A 127 -23.25 30.58 2.61
N GLY A 128 -24.43 30.11 3.02
CA GLY A 128 -25.65 30.91 3.03
C GLY A 128 -26.52 30.94 1.76
N SER A 129 -26.20 30.22 0.69
CA SER A 129 -27.13 30.07 -0.44
C SER A 129 -26.98 28.69 -1.09
N VAL A 130 -27.97 27.82 -0.85
CA VAL A 130 -28.15 26.59 -1.63
C VAL A 130 -28.77 26.98 -2.98
N ASN A 131 -27.93 27.39 -3.92
CA ASN A 131 -28.36 27.58 -5.30
C ASN A 131 -28.68 26.22 -5.91
N GLY A 132 -29.93 25.79 -5.74
CA GLY A 132 -30.67 24.90 -6.62
C GLY A 132 -30.16 23.47 -6.79
N VAL A 133 -31.13 22.55 -6.82
CA VAL A 133 -31.12 21.35 -7.69
C VAL A 133 -30.45 20.08 -7.12
N PHE A 134 -31.35 19.33 -6.47
CA PHE A 134 -31.68 17.92 -6.64
C PHE A 134 -30.80 16.79 -6.07
N ARG A 135 -31.51 15.95 -5.33
CA ARG A 135 -31.20 14.58 -4.94
C ARG A 135 -31.21 13.68 -6.17
N LEU A 136 -30.04 13.44 -6.76
CA LEU A 136 -29.85 12.34 -7.69
C LEU A 136 -29.81 11.04 -6.89
N LEU A 137 -30.94 10.34 -6.83
CA LEU A 137 -30.99 8.95 -6.38
C LEU A 137 -30.59 8.07 -7.58
N CYS A 138 -29.33 8.13 -7.97
CA CYS A 138 -28.76 7.14 -8.88
C CYS A 138 -28.39 5.91 -8.04
N VAL A 139 -29.33 4.97 -7.89
CA VAL A 139 -28.99 3.58 -7.59
C VAL A 139 -28.35 3.01 -8.85
N CYS A 140 -27.12 3.40 -9.14
CA CYS A 140 -26.31 2.78 -10.18
C CYS A 140 -25.80 1.46 -9.61
N LEU A 141 -26.59 0.42 -9.75
CA LEU A 141 -26.22 -0.93 -9.34
C LEU A 141 -25.00 -1.48 -10.10
N ILE A 142 -24.55 -0.83 -11.18
CA ILE A 142 -23.38 -1.26 -11.95
C ILE A 142 -22.72 -0.02 -12.59
N VAL A 143 -21.46 0.27 -12.23
CA VAL A 143 -20.62 1.39 -12.72
C VAL A 143 -20.18 1.18 -14.19
N TYR A 144 -20.93 0.44 -15.01
CA TYR A 144 -20.49 0.10 -16.37
C TYR A 144 -20.91 1.12 -17.45
N SER A 145 -21.94 1.96 -17.24
CA SER A 145 -22.54 2.74 -18.36
C SER A 145 -22.29 4.25 -18.41
N LEU A 146 -21.56 4.85 -17.46
CA LEU A 146 -21.22 6.28 -17.57
C LEU A 146 -20.11 6.56 -18.60
N PHE A 147 -19.40 5.54 -19.08
CA PHE A 147 -18.35 5.72 -20.10
C PHE A 147 -18.84 5.52 -21.55
N LEU A 148 -20.05 4.97 -21.76
CA LEU A 148 -20.56 4.61 -23.10
C LEU A 148 -21.75 5.45 -23.61
N LEU A 149 -22.40 6.27 -22.77
CA LEU A 149 -23.49 7.14 -23.23
C LEU A 149 -22.95 8.44 -23.84
N ARG A 150 -22.54 8.34 -25.11
CA ARG A 150 -22.11 9.46 -25.95
C ARG A 150 -23.25 10.48 -26.24
N SER A 151 -24.50 10.15 -25.93
CA SER A 151 -25.70 10.92 -26.31
C SER A 151 -26.36 11.76 -25.20
N ILE A 152 -25.97 11.66 -23.92
CA ILE A 152 -26.55 12.48 -22.83
C ILE A 152 -25.54 13.58 -22.37
N LYS A 153 -24.72 14.07 -23.29
CA LYS A 153 -23.59 14.96 -22.97
C LYS A 153 -23.95 16.44 -22.74
N TYR A 154 -25.16 16.89 -23.07
CA TYR A 154 -25.46 18.34 -23.08
C TYR A 154 -26.20 18.86 -21.85
N SER A 155 -27.06 18.07 -21.20
CA SER A 155 -27.83 18.56 -20.01
C SER A 155 -27.16 18.21 -18.66
N LEU A 156 -26.45 17.09 -18.55
CA LEU A 156 -25.78 16.70 -17.29
C LEU A 156 -24.44 17.44 -17.04
N LYS A 157 -23.81 18.00 -18.08
CA LYS A 157 -22.48 18.63 -17.98
C LYS A 157 -22.48 19.91 -17.13
N LEU A 158 -23.64 20.55 -16.95
CA LEU A 158 -23.80 21.75 -16.13
C LEU A 158 -24.02 21.44 -14.63
N VAL A 159 -24.51 20.25 -14.29
CA VAL A 159 -24.80 19.85 -12.89
C VAL A 159 -23.56 19.26 -12.20
N TYR A 160 -22.68 18.57 -12.94
CA TYR A 160 -21.47 17.94 -12.39
C TYR A 160 -20.34 18.90 -11.99
N GLN A 161 -20.42 20.18 -12.36
CA GLN A 161 -19.36 21.16 -12.11
C GLN A 161 -19.35 21.67 -10.65
N PHE A 162 -20.40 21.42 -9.86
CA PHE A 162 -20.60 22.07 -8.55
C PHE A 162 -20.75 21.14 -7.34
N CYS A 163 -20.72 19.81 -7.53
CA CYS A 163 -20.93 18.83 -6.45
C CYS A 163 -19.76 17.86 -6.34
N THR A 164 -19.24 17.68 -5.13
CA THR A 164 -18.31 16.59 -4.82
C THR A 164 -19.09 15.28 -4.82
N THR A 165 -18.68 14.33 -5.66
CA THR A 165 -19.29 13.01 -5.73
C THR A 165 -18.44 11.98 -5.01
N ILE A 166 -19.09 11.09 -4.29
CA ILE A 166 -18.44 10.01 -3.53
C ILE A 166 -19.13 8.69 -3.88
N LEU A 167 -18.35 7.61 -3.90
CA LEU A 167 -18.88 6.25 -3.92
C LEU A 167 -18.82 5.67 -2.51
N ILE A 168 -19.90 5.10 -2.01
CA ILE A 168 -19.87 4.34 -0.75
C ILE A 168 -19.76 2.87 -1.12
N ALA A 169 -18.65 2.24 -0.76
CA ALA A 169 -18.38 0.85 -1.08
C ALA A 169 -19.25 -0.09 -0.25
N ASN A 170 -19.90 -1.05 -0.92
CA ASN A 170 -20.57 -2.19 -0.29
C ASN A 170 -19.72 -3.46 -0.36
N ASN A 171 -18.86 -3.57 -1.39
CA ASN A 171 -17.99 -4.71 -1.58
C ASN A 171 -16.72 -4.30 -2.33
N VAL A 172 -15.58 -4.83 -1.88
CA VAL A 172 -14.26 -4.61 -2.49
C VAL A 172 -13.69 -5.96 -2.91
N SER A 173 -13.44 -6.13 -4.20
CA SER A 173 -12.86 -7.35 -4.76
C SER A 173 -11.49 -7.07 -5.36
N LEU A 174 -10.46 -7.66 -4.76
CA LEU A 174 -9.09 -7.65 -5.30
C LEU A 174 -9.03 -8.54 -6.55
N LEU A 175 -8.71 -7.96 -7.69
CA LEU A 175 -8.55 -8.69 -8.95
C LEU A 175 -7.17 -9.35 -9.04
N ASN A 176 -6.18 -8.82 -8.32
CA ASN A 176 -4.85 -9.41 -8.21
C ASN A 176 -4.82 -10.72 -7.38
N LYS A 177 -5.94 -11.17 -6.81
CA LYS A 177 -6.03 -12.36 -5.93
C LYS A 177 -5.81 -13.72 -6.63
N MET A 178 -5.25 -13.73 -7.84
CA MET A 178 -4.74 -14.96 -8.45
C MET A 178 -3.65 -15.65 -7.61
N THR A 179 -3.09 -15.03 -6.57
CA THR A 179 -2.06 -15.66 -5.72
C THR A 179 -2.56 -16.19 -4.37
N HIS A 180 -3.64 -15.64 -3.80
CA HIS A 180 -4.06 -15.98 -2.43
C HIS A 180 -5.31 -16.86 -2.33
N ASN A 181 -6.17 -16.89 -3.36
CA ASN A 181 -7.39 -17.68 -3.37
C ASN A 181 -7.47 -18.66 -4.57
N LEU A 182 -6.32 -19.17 -5.04
CA LEU A 182 -6.35 -20.33 -5.93
C LEU A 182 -6.85 -21.53 -5.14
N GLN A 183 -8.06 -22.00 -5.47
CA GLN A 183 -8.55 -23.27 -4.95
C GLN A 183 -7.95 -24.39 -5.79
N TYR A 184 -6.91 -25.02 -5.28
CA TYR A 184 -6.34 -26.21 -5.90
C TYR A 184 -7.27 -27.39 -5.67
N SER A 185 -7.65 -28.08 -6.75
CA SER A 185 -8.34 -29.35 -6.64
C SER A 185 -7.37 -30.46 -6.21
N ASN A 186 -7.90 -31.57 -5.70
CA ASN A 186 -7.10 -32.76 -5.41
C ASN A 186 -6.41 -33.32 -6.67
N GLU A 187 -6.95 -33.07 -7.86
CA GLU A 187 -6.35 -33.46 -9.13
C GLU A 187 -5.15 -32.59 -9.49
N ASP A 188 -5.25 -31.27 -9.28
CA ASP A 188 -4.15 -30.34 -9.48
C ASP A 188 -2.95 -30.71 -8.61
N MET A 189 -3.19 -31.03 -7.33
CA MET A 189 -2.13 -31.46 -6.41
C MET A 189 -1.45 -32.74 -6.89
N LYS A 190 -2.21 -33.73 -7.38
CA LYS A 190 -1.63 -34.97 -7.95
C LYS A 190 -0.79 -34.66 -9.18
N ASN A 191 -1.24 -33.75 -10.04
CA ASN A 191 -0.51 -33.37 -11.25
C ASN A 191 0.78 -32.60 -10.92
N ILE A 192 0.75 -31.70 -9.95
CA ILE A 192 1.94 -30.97 -9.47
C ILE A 192 2.99 -31.94 -8.93
N ILE A 193 2.58 -32.91 -8.10
CA ILE A 193 3.50 -33.91 -7.55
C ILE A 193 4.12 -34.76 -8.67
N LYS A 194 3.31 -35.24 -9.62
CA LYS A 194 3.81 -35.98 -10.78
C LYS A 194 4.84 -35.20 -11.61
N ILE A 195 4.66 -33.88 -11.76
CA ILE A 195 5.64 -33.04 -12.46
C ILE A 195 6.91 -32.87 -11.62
N SER A 196 6.78 -32.76 -10.30
CA SER A 196 7.93 -32.60 -9.40
C SER A 196 8.84 -33.83 -9.34
N GLU A 197 8.32 -35.02 -9.65
CA GLU A 197 9.06 -36.28 -9.71
C GLU A 197 9.93 -36.41 -10.98
N ARG A 198 9.79 -35.50 -11.95
CA ARG A 198 10.58 -35.55 -13.19
C ARG A 198 11.98 -34.97 -12.99
N ASP A 199 12.99 -35.68 -13.48
CA ASP A 199 14.39 -35.21 -13.46
C ASP A 199 14.61 -33.93 -14.30
N ASP A 200 13.82 -33.75 -15.37
CA ASP A 200 13.89 -32.61 -16.30
C ASP A 200 12.92 -31.48 -15.95
N ALA A 201 12.26 -31.51 -14.78
CA ALA A 201 11.22 -30.55 -14.41
C ALA A 201 11.67 -29.09 -14.54
N PHE A 202 12.92 -28.79 -14.17
CA PHE A 202 13.47 -27.43 -14.24
C PHE A 202 13.70 -26.96 -15.69
N ASP A 203 14.07 -27.86 -16.60
CA ASP A 203 14.19 -27.56 -18.03
C ASP A 203 12.84 -27.33 -18.68
N VAL A 204 11.83 -28.13 -18.30
CA VAL A 204 10.45 -27.96 -18.76
C VAL A 204 9.93 -26.59 -18.34
N LEU A 205 10.08 -26.21 -17.07
CA LEU A 205 9.68 -24.89 -16.58
C LEU A 205 10.41 -23.75 -17.31
N ALA A 206 11.73 -23.89 -17.49
CA ALA A 206 12.54 -22.88 -18.18
C ALA A 206 12.11 -22.66 -19.63
N ASN A 207 11.79 -23.74 -20.35
CA ASN A 207 11.29 -23.65 -21.71
C ASN A 207 9.87 -23.07 -21.79
N SER A 208 9.03 -23.35 -20.78
CA SER A 208 7.67 -22.79 -20.69
C SER A 208 7.61 -21.31 -20.30
N LEU A 209 8.63 -20.77 -19.62
CA LEU A 209 8.64 -19.35 -19.19
C LEU A 209 8.60 -18.37 -20.38
N ALA A 210 9.38 -18.64 -21.42
CA ALA A 210 9.50 -17.78 -22.60
C ALA A 210 9.63 -18.64 -23.87
N PRO A 211 8.52 -19.23 -24.35
CA PRO A 211 8.55 -20.15 -25.49
C PRO A 211 8.89 -19.43 -26.80
N SER A 212 8.62 -18.12 -26.89
CA SER A 212 8.93 -17.30 -28.07
C SER A 212 10.42 -16.99 -28.23
N ILE A 213 11.25 -17.26 -27.22
CA ILE A 213 12.69 -17.03 -27.26
C ILE A 213 13.39 -18.37 -27.44
N TYR A 214 14.12 -18.55 -28.53
CA TYR A 214 14.92 -19.75 -28.74
C TYR A 214 16.21 -19.72 -27.90
N GLY A 215 16.60 -20.86 -27.33
CA GLY A 215 17.85 -21.00 -26.56
C GLY A 215 17.84 -20.34 -25.16
N HIS A 216 19.03 -19.96 -24.68
CA HIS A 216 19.26 -19.26 -23.40
C HIS A 216 18.69 -19.97 -22.15
N LEU A 217 18.76 -21.30 -22.11
CA LEU A 217 18.16 -22.11 -21.04
C LEU A 217 18.66 -21.72 -19.64
N TRP A 218 19.96 -21.42 -19.51
CA TRP A 218 20.56 -20.97 -18.25
C TRP A 218 19.97 -19.65 -17.75
N ILE A 219 19.77 -18.66 -18.63
CA ILE A 219 19.17 -17.37 -18.27
C ILE A 219 17.71 -17.56 -17.85
N LYS A 220 16.94 -18.38 -18.58
CA LYS A 220 15.53 -18.66 -18.23
C LYS A 220 15.42 -19.35 -16.87
N LYS A 221 16.33 -20.29 -16.58
CA LYS A 221 16.45 -20.95 -15.27
C LYS A 221 16.75 -19.96 -14.14
N GLU A 222 17.66 -19.02 -14.35
CA GLU A 222 17.99 -17.97 -13.38
C GLU A 222 16.79 -17.06 -13.10
N VAL A 223 16.02 -16.69 -14.14
CA VAL A 223 14.80 -15.90 -13.99
C VAL A 223 13.74 -16.66 -13.17
N ILE A 224 13.61 -17.99 -13.36
CA ILE A 224 12.73 -18.81 -12.53
C ILE A 224 13.17 -18.78 -11.07
N LEU A 225 14.45 -18.96 -10.78
CA LEU A 225 14.98 -18.90 -9.42
C LEU A 225 14.75 -17.52 -8.78
N LEU A 226 14.86 -16.45 -9.58
CA LEU A 226 14.55 -15.10 -9.14
C LEU A 226 13.07 -14.93 -8.80
N MET A 227 12.16 -15.48 -9.62
CA MET A 227 10.70 -15.42 -9.39
C MET A 227 10.24 -16.27 -8.20
N LEU A 228 10.83 -17.46 -8.00
CA LEU A 228 10.58 -18.30 -6.83
C LEU A 228 11.10 -17.63 -5.54
N GLY A 229 12.10 -16.77 -5.67
CA GLY A 229 12.74 -16.10 -4.55
C GLY A 229 13.60 -17.05 -3.72
N GLY A 230 13.95 -16.62 -2.52
CA GLY A 230 14.75 -17.40 -1.58
C GLY A 230 14.09 -17.50 -0.22
N THR A 231 14.50 -18.49 0.56
CA THR A 231 14.07 -18.63 1.95
C THR A 231 14.86 -17.70 2.85
N GLU A 232 14.15 -16.94 3.68
CA GLU A 232 14.76 -16.10 4.69
C GLU A 232 15.25 -16.98 5.84
N LYS A 233 16.47 -16.72 6.32
CA LYS A 233 17.05 -17.42 7.46
C LYS A 233 17.20 -16.43 8.61
N ASN A 234 16.39 -16.66 9.64
CA ASN A 234 16.46 -15.93 10.90
C ASN A 234 17.42 -16.67 11.82
N LEU A 235 18.46 -15.99 12.29
CA LEU A 235 19.39 -16.56 13.25
C LEU A 235 18.73 -16.59 14.64
N LYS A 236 19.23 -17.47 15.52
CA LYS A 236 18.70 -17.65 16.88
C LYS A 236 18.80 -16.40 17.75
N ASN A 237 19.70 -15.48 17.41
CA ASN A 237 19.88 -14.18 18.07
C ASN A 237 18.91 -13.10 17.55
N GLY A 238 17.99 -13.44 16.64
CA GLY A 238 17.02 -12.50 16.06
C GLY A 238 17.55 -11.68 14.89
N THR A 239 18.80 -11.88 14.45
CA THR A 239 19.34 -11.18 13.27
C THR A 239 18.98 -11.92 11.98
N HIS A 240 18.86 -11.16 10.88
CA HIS A 240 18.51 -11.67 9.56
C HIS A 240 19.73 -11.62 8.62
N LEU A 241 19.90 -12.62 7.75
CA LEU A 241 21.08 -12.69 6.85
C LEU A 241 21.07 -11.69 5.67
N ARG A 242 19.91 -11.10 5.33
CA ARG A 242 19.77 -10.21 4.15
C ARG A 242 18.92 -8.97 4.44
N GLY A 243 19.34 -8.18 5.42
CA GLY A 243 18.69 -6.91 5.76
C GLY A 243 17.62 -7.07 6.84
N CYS A 244 16.46 -6.45 6.67
CA CYS A 244 15.33 -6.53 7.60
C CYS A 244 14.01 -6.82 6.90
N LYS A 245 12.94 -6.96 7.70
CA LYS A 245 11.57 -7.19 7.19
C LYS A 245 11.06 -6.09 6.24
N HIS A 246 11.59 -4.86 6.32
CA HIS A 246 11.15 -3.74 5.47
C HIS A 246 11.99 -3.60 4.20
N TYR A 247 13.31 -3.82 4.28
CA TYR A 247 14.21 -3.70 3.13
C TYR A 247 15.22 -4.85 3.06
N ARG A 248 15.27 -5.50 1.89
CA ARG A 248 16.16 -6.62 1.57
C ARG A 248 17.51 -6.12 1.03
N ARG A 249 18.28 -5.44 1.88
CA ARG A 249 19.59 -4.86 1.53
C ARG A 249 20.65 -5.25 2.58
N ARG A 250 21.92 -5.33 2.18
CA ARG A 250 23.05 -5.64 3.08
C ARG A 250 23.70 -4.37 3.63
N CYS A 251 22.88 -3.39 4.00
CA CYS A 251 23.35 -2.18 4.64
C CYS A 251 22.41 -1.78 5.78
N LYS A 252 23.02 -1.30 6.87
CA LYS A 252 22.38 -0.66 8.00
C LYS A 252 22.57 0.85 7.89
N ILE A 253 21.77 1.61 8.62
CA ILE A 253 21.87 3.05 8.74
C ILE A 253 22.15 3.44 10.18
N ARG A 254 22.96 4.48 10.37
CA ARG A 254 23.12 5.12 11.66
C ARG A 254 22.06 6.21 11.81
N SER A 255 21.22 6.08 12.83
CA SER A 255 20.10 7.00 13.06
C SER A 255 20.61 8.39 13.43
N PRO A 256 20.21 9.47 12.74
CA PRO A 256 20.63 10.83 13.08
C PRO A 256 20.04 11.35 14.39
N CYS A 257 18.91 10.81 14.86
CA CYS A 257 18.22 11.30 16.06
C CYS A 257 18.73 10.66 17.36
N CYS A 258 19.07 9.36 17.34
CA CYS A 258 19.52 8.62 18.54
C CYS A 258 20.92 8.00 18.39
N ASN A 259 21.55 8.13 17.22
CA ASN A 259 22.87 7.58 16.89
C ASN A 259 22.98 6.04 16.97
N GLU A 260 21.85 5.34 17.10
CA GLU A 260 21.76 3.88 17.09
C GLU A 260 21.71 3.31 15.67
N VAL A 261 22.18 2.07 15.51
CA VAL A 261 22.29 1.41 14.21
C VAL A 261 21.09 0.50 13.95
N TYR A 262 20.41 0.73 12.83
CA TYR A 262 19.24 -0.05 12.41
C TYR A 262 19.36 -0.47 10.95
N ASP A 263 18.76 -1.60 10.57
CA ASP A 263 18.74 -2.02 9.16
C ASP A 263 17.98 -1.02 8.25
N CYS A 264 16.98 -0.31 8.80
CA CYS A 264 16.27 0.76 8.11
C CYS A 264 15.50 1.72 9.03
N ARG A 265 14.91 2.76 8.43
CA ARG A 265 14.05 3.75 9.12
C ARG A 265 12.81 3.12 9.77
N HIS A 266 12.18 2.15 9.12
CA HIS A 266 10.99 1.51 9.69
C HIS A 266 11.34 0.63 10.90
N CYS A 267 12.46 -0.10 10.86
CA CYS A 267 12.99 -0.82 12.03
C CYS A 267 13.27 0.13 13.20
N HIS A 268 13.81 1.31 12.92
CA HIS A 268 14.00 2.34 13.94
C HIS A 268 12.67 2.78 14.55
N ASN A 269 11.70 3.20 13.73
CA ASN A 269 10.42 3.74 14.22
C ASN A 269 9.58 2.70 14.98
N GLU A 270 9.70 1.42 14.61
CA GLU A 270 9.09 0.33 15.36
C GLU A 270 9.79 0.07 16.69
N ALA A 271 11.12 0.17 16.74
CA ALA A 271 11.86 0.04 17.99
C ALA A 271 11.53 1.19 18.96
N THR A 272 11.39 2.43 18.45
CA THR A 272 11.09 3.59 19.28
C THR A 272 9.66 3.59 19.83
N SER A 273 8.69 3.04 19.09
CA SER A 273 7.30 2.93 19.55
C SER A 273 7.08 1.83 20.60
N LEU A 274 8.07 0.95 20.82
CA LEU A 274 8.02 -0.11 21.84
C LEU A 274 8.60 0.31 23.20
N PHE A 275 9.16 1.52 23.32
CA PHE A 275 9.67 2.02 24.60
C PHE A 275 8.53 2.29 25.60
N ARG A 276 8.75 1.89 26.87
CA ARG A 276 7.77 2.05 27.96
C ARG A 276 7.46 3.51 28.29
N ASN A 277 8.40 4.42 28.04
CA ASN A 277 8.22 5.85 28.25
C ASN A 277 7.79 6.52 26.95
N ILE A 278 6.65 7.22 27.00
CA ILE A 278 6.07 7.89 25.83
C ILE A 278 6.93 9.04 25.30
N PHE A 279 7.79 9.61 26.16
CA PHE A 279 8.70 10.71 25.80
C PHE A 279 9.90 10.25 24.95
N ASP A 280 10.20 8.96 24.95
CA ASP A 280 11.29 8.40 24.14
C ASP A 280 10.82 8.04 22.72
N TRP A 281 9.54 8.22 22.42
CA TRP A 281 8.96 7.96 21.10
C TRP A 281 9.35 9.07 20.12
N HIS A 282 10.05 8.67 19.06
CA HIS A 282 10.44 9.59 18.00
C HIS A 282 10.58 8.86 16.67
N GLU A 283 10.40 9.62 15.59
CA GLU A 283 10.58 9.12 14.24
C GLU A 283 11.90 9.64 13.65
N MET A 284 12.59 8.77 12.93
CA MET A 284 13.76 9.18 12.15
C MET A 284 13.30 9.96 10.92
N VAL A 285 13.96 11.08 10.60
CA VAL A 285 13.83 11.76 9.31
C VAL A 285 14.89 11.18 8.35
N TRP A 286 14.45 10.64 7.22
CA TRP A 286 15.32 9.87 6.34
C TRP A 286 16.37 10.71 5.58
N TYR A 287 16.07 11.98 5.30
CA TYR A 287 16.98 12.91 4.62
C TYR A 287 18.22 13.26 5.47
N ASP A 288 18.13 13.09 6.79
CA ASP A 288 19.21 13.43 7.72
C ASP A 288 20.22 12.30 7.90
N VAL A 289 19.96 11.12 7.32
CA VAL A 289 20.89 9.99 7.37
C VAL A 289 22.10 10.32 6.50
N LYS A 290 23.28 10.38 7.12
CA LYS A 290 24.56 10.69 6.43
C LYS A 290 25.48 9.49 6.28
N GLN A 291 25.22 8.41 7.02
CA GLN A 291 26.10 7.26 7.10
C GLN A 291 25.33 5.94 6.94
N ASP A 292 25.87 5.07 6.10
CA ASP A 292 25.46 3.68 5.97
C ASP A 292 26.58 2.75 6.47
N ILE A 293 26.20 1.57 6.95
CA ILE A 293 27.10 0.58 7.52
C ILE A 293 26.90 -0.72 6.75
N CYS A 294 27.96 -1.23 6.12
CA CYS A 294 27.88 -2.46 5.36
C CYS A 294 27.62 -3.65 6.31
N SER A 295 26.57 -4.45 6.06
CA SER A 295 26.24 -5.61 6.92
C SER A 295 27.20 -6.80 6.75
N VAL A 296 28.18 -6.72 5.84
CA VAL A 296 29.13 -7.80 5.56
C VAL A 296 30.49 -7.53 6.21
N CYS A 297 30.96 -6.28 6.19
CA CYS A 297 32.27 -5.90 6.70
C CYS A 297 32.23 -4.85 7.82
N ASP A 298 31.03 -4.45 8.26
CA ASP A 298 30.76 -3.43 9.29
C ASP A 298 31.45 -2.07 9.07
N ALA A 299 31.89 -1.80 7.84
CA ALA A 299 32.49 -0.52 7.48
C ALA A 299 31.43 0.58 7.47
N GLU A 300 31.64 1.62 8.28
CA GLU A 300 30.83 2.85 8.26
C GLU A 300 31.27 3.76 7.13
N GLN A 301 30.32 4.24 6.33
CA GLN A 301 30.59 4.97 5.10
C GLN A 301 29.62 6.15 4.94
N PRO A 302 30.04 7.25 4.30
CA PRO A 302 29.15 8.35 3.95
C PRO A 302 28.35 8.02 2.68
N ILE A 303 27.06 8.36 2.68
CA ILE A 303 26.09 8.01 1.62
C ILE A 303 26.41 8.71 0.27
N ASP A 304 27.11 9.84 0.32
CA ASP A 304 27.34 10.70 -0.85
C ASP A 304 28.37 10.15 -1.87
N LYS A 305 29.08 9.06 -1.53
CA LYS A 305 30.28 8.63 -2.27
C LYS A 305 30.05 7.77 -3.52
N GLY A 306 28.82 7.61 -4.00
CA GLY A 306 28.54 6.96 -5.29
C GLY A 306 29.27 5.62 -5.48
N GLN A 307 29.11 4.71 -4.52
CA GLN A 307 29.88 3.47 -4.42
C GLN A 307 29.19 2.32 -5.17
N PHE A 308 29.97 1.37 -5.69
CA PHE A 308 29.45 0.14 -6.28
C PHE A 308 30.13 -1.09 -5.70
N HIS A 309 29.39 -2.21 -5.74
CA HIS A 309 29.86 -3.53 -5.33
C HIS A 309 30.38 -4.26 -6.58
N CYS A 310 31.55 -4.89 -6.49
CA CYS A 310 31.98 -5.80 -7.55
C CYS A 310 31.34 -7.17 -7.32
N ASP A 311 30.47 -7.60 -8.25
CA ASP A 311 29.77 -8.89 -8.16
C ASP A 311 30.72 -10.10 -8.20
N ASP A 312 31.92 -9.93 -8.79
CA ASP A 312 32.91 -11.01 -8.92
C ASP A 312 33.76 -11.22 -7.65
N CYS A 313 34.18 -10.13 -6.96
CA CYS A 313 35.09 -10.24 -5.79
C CYS A 313 34.47 -9.82 -4.44
N GLY A 314 33.28 -9.23 -4.44
CA GLY A 314 32.56 -8.88 -3.22
C GLY A 314 33.13 -7.67 -2.45
N ILE A 315 34.09 -6.94 -3.03
CA ILE A 315 34.73 -5.77 -2.38
C ILE A 315 33.99 -4.49 -2.77
N CYS A 316 33.66 -3.66 -1.78
CA CYS A 316 33.07 -2.33 -1.98
C CYS A 316 34.16 -1.30 -2.32
N ARG A 317 33.96 -0.45 -3.36
CA ARG A 317 34.89 0.63 -3.73
C ARG A 317 34.20 1.96 -3.99
N VAL A 318 34.97 3.04 -3.84
CA VAL A 318 34.54 4.43 -4.03
C VAL A 318 34.81 4.87 -5.49
N GLY A 319 33.76 5.28 -6.21
CA GLY A 319 33.81 5.68 -7.62
C GLY A 319 32.75 4.98 -8.48
N SER A 320 32.58 5.37 -9.75
CA SER A 320 31.57 4.76 -10.64
C SER A 320 32.05 3.43 -11.26
N HIS A 321 31.14 2.47 -11.49
CA HIS A 321 31.44 1.16 -12.11
C HIS A 321 32.11 1.28 -13.50
N VAL A 322 31.93 2.40 -14.20
CA VAL A 322 32.60 2.67 -15.49
C VAL A 322 34.12 2.81 -15.37
N ASN A 323 34.66 3.11 -14.19
CA ASN A 323 36.09 3.39 -14.02
C ASN A 323 36.92 2.16 -13.64
N PHE A 324 36.30 1.01 -13.37
CA PHE A 324 36.97 -0.17 -12.82
C PHE A 324 36.52 -1.45 -13.53
N PHE A 325 37.45 -2.36 -13.82
CA PHE A 325 37.14 -3.69 -14.37
C PHE A 325 37.82 -4.81 -13.55
N HIS A 326 37.15 -5.95 -13.43
CA HIS A 326 37.66 -7.11 -12.70
C HIS A 326 38.46 -8.04 -13.65
N TYR A 327 39.74 -8.29 -13.34
CA TYR A 327 40.59 -9.17 -14.17
C TYR A 327 40.52 -10.61 -13.66
N LYS A 328 39.77 -11.46 -14.38
CA LYS A 328 39.43 -12.83 -13.99
C LYS A 328 40.61 -13.80 -13.78
N LYS A 329 41.81 -13.49 -14.28
CA LYS A 329 42.98 -14.38 -14.13
C LYS A 329 43.78 -14.18 -12.84
N CYS A 330 43.85 -12.97 -12.28
CA CYS A 330 44.59 -12.69 -11.04
C CYS A 330 43.69 -12.31 -9.85
N GLY A 331 42.37 -12.18 -10.06
CA GLY A 331 41.41 -11.81 -9.01
C GLY A 331 41.51 -10.34 -8.55
N MET A 332 42.29 -9.52 -9.25
CA MET A 332 42.47 -8.10 -8.93
C MET A 332 41.59 -7.21 -9.83
N GLN A 333 41.11 -6.10 -9.26
CA GLN A 333 40.28 -5.12 -9.96
C GLN A 333 41.11 -3.86 -10.26
N LEU A 334 41.15 -3.45 -11.53
CA LEU A 334 42.04 -2.41 -12.05
C LEU A 334 41.25 -1.20 -12.57
N LEU A 335 41.89 -0.02 -12.58
CA LEU A 335 41.34 1.23 -13.10
C LEU A 335 41.46 1.26 -14.62
N PHE A 336 40.43 1.75 -15.33
CA PHE A 336 40.48 1.96 -16.77
C PHE A 336 41.61 2.96 -17.11
N GLY A 337 42.60 2.52 -17.91
CA GLY A 337 43.71 3.36 -18.38
C GLY A 337 45.10 3.03 -17.83
N VAL A 338 45.23 2.09 -16.87
CA VAL A 338 46.55 1.60 -16.44
C VAL A 338 47.07 0.56 -17.45
N THR A 339 47.47 1.01 -18.64
CA THR A 339 48.31 0.21 -19.55
C THR A 339 49.76 0.37 -19.15
N SER A 340 50.17 -0.27 -18.05
CA SER A 340 51.58 -0.48 -17.76
C SER A 340 51.78 -1.95 -17.40
N LEU A 341 52.17 -2.71 -18.43
CA LEU A 341 52.98 -3.91 -18.35
C LEU A 341 53.90 -3.87 -17.11
N LEU A 342 53.73 -4.79 -16.15
CA LEU A 342 54.79 -5.39 -15.29
C LEU A 342 54.33 -6.02 -13.95
N LEU A 343 53.07 -5.94 -13.52
CA LEU A 343 52.69 -6.36 -12.14
C LEU A 343 52.14 -7.79 -11.97
N CYS A 344 52.20 -8.66 -12.98
CA CYS A 344 51.86 -10.08 -12.84
C CYS A 344 52.78 -10.96 -13.71
N LEU A 345 54.09 -10.92 -13.43
CA LEU A 345 54.97 -12.07 -13.66
C LEU A 345 54.94 -12.96 -12.42
#